data_AF-A0A6G3YW27-F1
#
_entry.id   AF-A0A6G3YW27-F1
#
_cell.length_a   1.000
_cell.length_b   1.000
_cell.length_c   1.000
_cell.angle_alpha   90.00
_cell.angle_beta   90.00
_cell.angle_gamma   90.00
#
_symmetry.space_group_name_H-M   'P 1'
#
loop_
_entity.id
_entity.type
_entity.pdbx_description
1 polymer ?
#
loop_
_entity_poly.entity_id
_entity_poly.type
_entity_poly.pdbx_seq_one_letter_code
_entity_poly.pdbx_strand_id
1 'polypeptide(L)'
;SGVDYPLIPTVSDIATCGTSATGLIHATEQLSQGRFCLVPLQTSYWLDALATVWALCHTHPDWQAIPLLNLQTGYLWGSHLTPGQLSTYLQTGQLSPPPTDWSVGHFALLVGQIQGEPASTGLPPRPAPNAQGNSHPLYAVLDTYPHFGWHGLHLQPPAALAQALQRPQQPTQGGIAMFVATEFQPQLIAIAEQAGLQIAAWDNGSPVPVSLV
;
A
#
# COMPACT_ATOMS: atom_id res chain seq x y z
N SER A 1 -0.64 27.89 -19.58
CA SER A 1 0.32 27.32 -20.54
C SER A 1 1.06 26.18 -19.85
N GLY A 2 0.51 24.97 -19.94
CA GLY A 2 1.17 23.78 -19.40
C GLY A 2 2.33 23.39 -20.29
N VAL A 3 3.41 22.90 -19.68
CA VAL A 3 4.53 22.29 -20.41
C VAL A 3 3.98 21.10 -21.18
N ASP A 4 4.10 21.14 -22.51
CA ASP A 4 3.71 20.03 -23.37
C ASP A 4 4.78 18.94 -23.21
N TYR A 5 4.38 17.75 -22.78
CA TYR A 5 5.25 16.59 -22.71
C TYR A 5 4.93 15.69 -23.91
N PRO A 6 5.53 15.94 -25.09
CA PRO A 6 5.14 15.30 -26.36
C PRO A 6 5.35 13.78 -26.38
N LEU A 7 5.95 13.22 -25.31
CA LEU A 7 6.20 11.80 -25.14
C LEU A 7 5.17 11.11 -24.22
N ILE A 8 4.22 11.83 -23.64
CA ILE A 8 3.19 11.24 -22.78
C ILE A 8 1.94 11.02 -23.63
N PRO A 9 1.56 9.75 -23.90
CA PRO A 9 0.29 9.45 -24.57
C PRO A 9 -0.88 10.05 -23.77
N THR A 10 -1.79 10.74 -24.45
CA THR A 10 -3.00 11.31 -23.85
C THR A 10 -4.23 10.55 -24.34
N VAL A 11 -5.27 10.49 -23.50
CA VAL A 11 -6.56 9.89 -23.87
C VAL A 11 -7.63 10.97 -23.86
N SER A 12 -8.52 10.96 -24.86
CA SER A 12 -9.60 11.95 -24.99
C SER A 12 -10.85 11.60 -24.18
N ASP A 13 -11.00 10.32 -23.79
CA ASP A 13 -12.12 9.86 -22.98
C ASP A 13 -11.71 9.71 -21.51
N ILE A 14 -12.21 10.62 -20.67
CA ILE A 14 -11.93 10.63 -19.25
C ILE A 14 -12.45 9.39 -18.51
N ALA A 15 -13.45 8.69 -19.04
CA ALA A 15 -13.91 7.43 -18.47
C ALA A 15 -12.89 6.29 -18.65
N THR A 16 -11.96 6.45 -19.59
CA THR A 16 -10.81 5.56 -19.80
C THR A 16 -9.53 6.10 -19.16
N CYS A 17 -9.56 7.30 -18.59
CA CYS A 17 -8.46 7.84 -17.79
C CYS A 17 -8.37 7.05 -16.48
N GLY A 18 -7.41 6.14 -16.43
CA GLY A 18 -7.03 5.43 -15.22
C GLY A 18 -5.54 5.13 -15.25
N THR A 19 -4.91 5.04 -14.09
CA THR A 19 -3.53 4.56 -14.01
C THR A 19 -3.59 3.04 -13.93
N SER A 20 -3.32 2.34 -15.04
CA SER A 20 -3.17 0.88 -14.98
C SER A 20 -1.85 0.50 -14.34
N ALA A 21 -1.84 -0.61 -13.60
CA ALA A 21 -0.62 -1.13 -12.98
C ALA A 21 0.47 -1.38 -14.04
N THR A 22 0.10 -1.97 -15.17
CA THR A 22 1.01 -2.22 -16.31
C THR A 22 1.56 -0.93 -16.90
N GLY A 23 0.72 0.10 -17.08
CA GLY A 23 1.17 1.40 -17.56
C GLY A 23 2.18 2.05 -16.63
N LEU A 24 1.97 1.93 -15.32
CA LEU A 24 2.89 2.47 -14.32
C LEU A 24 4.23 1.73 -14.29
N ILE A 25 4.21 0.39 -14.44
CA ILE A 25 5.42 -0.44 -14.57
C ILE A 25 6.24 0.04 -15.77
N HIS A 26 5.62 0.16 -16.94
CA HIS A 26 6.29 0.64 -18.15
C HIS A 26 6.81 2.08 -18.02
N ALA A 27 6.00 2.98 -17.46
CA ALA A 27 6.42 4.37 -17.25
C ALA A 27 7.63 4.46 -16.31
N THR A 28 7.67 3.64 -15.26
CA THR A 28 8.81 3.60 -14.33
C THR A 28 10.09 3.17 -15.02
N GLU A 29 10.03 2.10 -15.80
CA GLU A 29 11.18 1.61 -16.57
C GLU A 29 11.66 2.66 -17.58
N GLN A 30 10.74 3.27 -18.34
CA GLN A 30 11.08 4.27 -19.34
C GLN A 30 11.66 5.56 -18.74
N LEU A 31 10.99 6.15 -17.73
CA LEU A 31 11.42 7.40 -17.11
C LEU A 31 12.71 7.24 -16.31
N SER A 32 12.95 6.06 -15.74
CA SER A 32 14.20 5.78 -15.02
C SER A 32 15.35 5.35 -15.92
N GLN A 33 15.09 5.10 -17.21
CA GLN A 33 16.03 4.48 -18.17
C GLN A 33 16.51 3.10 -17.69
N GLY A 34 15.58 2.30 -17.16
CA GLY A 34 15.83 0.94 -16.65
C GLY A 34 16.60 0.89 -15.33
N ARG A 35 16.90 2.03 -14.68
CA ARG A 35 17.59 2.04 -13.38
C ARG A 35 16.69 1.61 -12.22
N PHE A 36 15.38 1.82 -12.36
CA PHE A 36 14.38 1.41 -11.39
C PHE A 36 13.28 0.60 -12.08
N CYS A 37 12.66 -0.30 -11.34
CA CYS A 37 11.53 -1.08 -11.79
C CYS A 37 10.43 -1.10 -10.73
N LEU A 38 9.23 -1.50 -11.17
CA LEU A 38 8.12 -1.84 -10.28
C LEU A 38 7.89 -3.35 -10.36
N VAL A 39 8.04 -4.03 -9.22
CA VAL A 39 7.69 -5.46 -9.10
C VAL A 39 6.26 -5.56 -8.57
N PRO A 40 5.28 -5.98 -9.39
CA PRO A 40 3.91 -6.09 -8.93
C PRO A 40 3.74 -7.35 -8.08
N LEU A 41 3.11 -7.18 -6.92
CA LEU A 41 2.83 -8.22 -5.94
C LEU A 41 1.33 -8.40 -5.81
N GLN A 42 0.90 -9.66 -5.82
CA GLN A 42 -0.48 -10.08 -5.59
C GLN A 42 -0.57 -11.21 -4.57
N THR A 43 -1.67 -11.24 -3.83
CA THR A 43 -2.04 -12.35 -2.95
C THR A 43 -3.53 -12.24 -2.56
N SER A 44 -4.10 -13.36 -2.13
CA SER A 44 -5.41 -13.40 -1.46
C SER A 44 -5.30 -13.18 0.06
N TYR A 45 -4.07 -13.16 0.62
CA TYR A 45 -3.79 -13.11 2.05
C TYR A 45 -3.03 -11.84 2.45
N TRP A 46 -3.60 -10.68 2.12
CA TRP A 46 -2.92 -9.39 2.31
C TRP A 46 -2.55 -9.06 3.76
N LEU A 47 -3.31 -9.58 4.74
CA LEU A 47 -3.05 -9.30 6.15
C LEU A 47 -1.64 -9.76 6.57
N ASP A 48 -1.27 -10.98 6.21
CA ASP A 48 0.04 -11.55 6.52
C ASP A 48 1.12 -10.97 5.58
N ALA A 49 0.78 -10.80 4.30
CA ALA A 49 1.70 -10.28 3.30
C ALA A 49 2.18 -8.84 3.58
N LEU A 50 1.34 -7.99 4.19
CA LEU A 50 1.74 -6.63 4.56
C LEU A 50 2.92 -6.63 5.53
N ALA A 51 2.96 -7.57 6.48
CA ALA A 51 4.08 -7.71 7.41
C ALA A 51 5.35 -8.12 6.67
N THR A 52 5.26 -9.04 5.70
CA THR A 52 6.39 -9.45 4.86
C THR A 52 6.91 -8.31 3.98
N VAL A 53 6.02 -7.58 3.31
CA VAL A 53 6.38 -6.42 2.48
C VAL A 53 7.07 -5.34 3.31
N TRP A 54 6.56 -5.06 4.51
CA TRP A 54 7.18 -4.12 5.42
C TRP A 54 8.54 -4.62 5.93
N ALA A 55 8.64 -5.89 6.32
CA ALA A 55 9.88 -6.49 6.78
C ALA A 55 10.97 -6.42 5.70
N LEU A 56 10.64 -6.71 4.43
CA LEU A 56 11.53 -6.56 3.28
C LEU A 56 12.16 -5.16 3.20
N CYS A 57 11.34 -4.12 3.34
CA CYS A 57 11.82 -2.73 3.31
C CYS A 57 12.73 -2.42 4.51
N HIS A 58 12.42 -2.98 5.67
CA HIS A 58 13.16 -2.73 6.91
C HIS A 58 14.48 -3.50 6.98
N THR A 59 14.54 -4.74 6.51
CA THR A 59 15.73 -5.59 6.56
C THR A 59 16.71 -5.34 5.42
N HIS A 60 16.26 -4.66 4.35
CA HIS A 60 17.09 -4.29 3.20
C HIS A 60 17.04 -2.79 2.91
N PRO A 61 17.49 -1.93 3.84
CA PRO A 61 17.42 -0.48 3.66
C PRO A 61 18.22 0.02 2.45
N ASP A 62 19.30 -0.68 2.08
CA ASP A 62 20.15 -0.35 0.92
C ASP A 62 19.41 -0.46 -0.41
N TRP A 63 18.31 -1.23 -0.46
CA TRP A 63 17.50 -1.37 -1.67
C TRP A 63 16.68 -0.12 -1.97
N GLN A 64 16.47 0.73 -0.96
CA GLN A 64 15.58 1.90 -1.02
C GLN A 64 14.21 1.54 -1.61
N ALA A 65 13.71 0.35 -1.24
CA ALA A 65 12.47 -0.18 -1.77
C ALA A 65 11.28 0.60 -1.20
N ILE A 66 10.36 1.04 -2.06
CA ILE A 66 9.17 1.80 -1.66
C ILE A 66 7.92 1.03 -2.12
N PRO A 67 7.08 0.55 -1.20
CA PRO A 67 5.82 -0.09 -1.57
C PRO A 67 4.81 0.96 -2.02
N LEU A 68 4.35 0.85 -3.27
CA LEU A 68 3.24 1.61 -3.80
C LEU A 68 1.97 0.75 -3.77
N LEU A 69 1.00 1.15 -2.96
CA LEU A 69 -0.27 0.46 -2.77
C LEU A 69 -1.27 0.92 -3.83
N ASN A 70 -2.00 0.01 -4.45
CA ASN A 70 -3.22 0.31 -5.21
C ASN A 70 -4.43 -0.23 -4.49
N LEU A 71 -5.17 0.65 -3.84
CA LEU A 71 -6.17 0.30 -2.83
C LEU A 71 -7.54 0.89 -3.18
N GLN A 72 -8.59 0.35 -2.58
CA GLN A 72 -9.91 0.96 -2.54
C GLN A 72 -10.08 1.70 -1.20
N THR A 73 -10.13 3.04 -1.26
CA THR A 73 -10.13 3.90 -0.07
C THR A 73 -11.36 3.70 0.82
N GLY A 74 -12.45 3.17 0.26
CA GLY A 74 -13.69 2.89 1.00
C GLY A 74 -13.54 1.90 2.18
N TYR A 75 -12.48 1.09 2.19
CA TYR A 75 -12.16 0.16 3.30
C TYR A 75 -11.20 0.74 4.33
N LEU A 76 -10.63 1.92 4.07
CA LEU A 76 -9.72 2.59 4.98
C LEU A 76 -10.48 3.26 6.11
N TRP A 77 -9.78 3.47 7.24
CA TRP A 77 -10.22 4.40 8.25
C TRP A 77 -10.11 5.83 7.74
N GLY A 78 -10.99 6.71 8.21
CA GLY A 78 -10.84 8.16 7.99
C GLY A 78 -9.46 8.63 8.44
N SER A 79 -8.84 9.51 7.64
CA SER A 79 -7.43 9.90 7.75
C SER A 79 -7.11 10.74 8.99
N HIS A 80 -8.13 11.31 9.65
CA HIS A 80 -7.98 12.20 10.80
C HIS A 80 -8.21 11.49 12.15
N LEU A 81 -7.33 10.53 12.48
CA LEU A 81 -7.31 9.95 13.83
C LEU A 81 -6.86 11.00 14.86
N THR A 82 -7.63 11.15 15.93
CA THR A 82 -7.19 11.95 17.08
C THR A 82 -6.08 11.21 17.85
N PRO A 83 -5.21 11.93 18.59
CA PRO A 83 -4.19 11.30 19.42
C PRO A 83 -4.75 10.30 20.45
N GLY A 84 -5.95 10.57 20.99
CA GLY A 84 -6.63 9.65 21.92
C GLY A 84 -7.07 8.35 21.25
N GLN A 85 -7.58 8.41 20.02
CA GLN A 85 -7.95 7.21 19.25
C GLN A 85 -6.71 6.40 18.85
N LEU A 86 -5.63 7.08 18.41
CA LEU A 86 -4.35 6.46 18.12
C LEU A 86 -3.81 5.70 19.34
N SER A 87 -3.72 6.38 20.49
CA SER A 87 -3.24 5.77 21.73
C SER A 87 -4.11 4.59 22.17
N THR A 88 -5.43 4.72 22.08
CA THR A 88 -6.38 3.64 22.43
C THR A 88 -6.16 2.41 21.56
N TYR A 89 -6.04 2.60 20.24
CA TYR A 89 -5.83 1.49 19.32
C TYR A 89 -4.48 0.81 19.55
N LEU A 90 -3.39 1.57 19.68
CA LEU A 90 -2.05 1.00 19.91
C LEU A 90 -1.99 0.18 21.20
N GLN A 91 -2.75 0.54 22.23
CA GLN A 91 -2.77 -0.15 23.53
C GLN A 91 -3.75 -1.34 23.59
N THR A 92 -4.89 -1.25 22.92
CA THR A 92 -6.00 -2.20 23.11
C THR A 92 -6.37 -2.98 21.84
N GLY A 93 -5.91 -2.52 20.68
CA GLY A 93 -6.31 -3.04 19.37
C GLY A 93 -7.75 -2.72 19.01
N GLN A 94 -8.47 -1.98 19.87
CA GLN A 94 -9.89 -1.70 19.72
C GLN A 94 -10.08 -0.23 19.44
N LEU A 95 -10.76 0.04 18.33
CA LEU A 95 -11.25 1.36 17.98
C LEU A 95 -12.47 1.18 17.08
N SER A 96 -13.51 2.00 17.30
CA SER A 96 -14.55 2.14 16.28
C SER A 96 -13.97 2.92 15.11
N PRO A 97 -13.85 2.34 13.91
CA PRO A 97 -13.22 3.00 12.78
C PRO A 97 -13.88 4.36 12.49
N PRO A 98 -13.10 5.44 12.37
CA PRO A 98 -13.63 6.66 11.77
C PRO A 98 -14.14 6.34 10.36
N PRO A 99 -15.26 6.97 9.92
CA PRO A 99 -15.76 6.76 8.57
C PRO A 99 -14.67 7.13 7.57
N THR A 100 -14.56 6.36 6.49
CA THR A 100 -13.64 6.69 5.39
C THR A 100 -13.95 8.07 4.83
N ASP A 101 -12.91 8.80 4.45
CA ASP A 101 -13.06 10.15 3.90
C ASP A 101 -13.75 10.10 2.52
N TRP A 102 -13.55 9.02 1.76
CA TRP A 102 -14.11 8.81 0.43
C TRP A 102 -13.93 7.37 -0.07
N SER A 103 -14.60 7.00 -1.16
CA SER A 103 -14.55 5.64 -1.73
C SER A 103 -14.20 5.65 -3.21
N VAL A 104 -12.90 5.50 -3.51
CA VAL A 104 -12.33 5.44 -4.87
C VAL A 104 -11.16 4.45 -4.93
N GLY A 105 -10.76 4.04 -6.14
CA GLY A 105 -9.47 3.40 -6.36
C GLY A 105 -8.34 4.43 -6.30
N HIS A 106 -7.27 4.16 -5.54
CA HIS A 106 -6.20 5.13 -5.30
C HIS A 106 -4.82 4.48 -5.20
N PHE A 107 -3.78 5.24 -5.56
CA PHE A 107 -2.38 4.86 -5.38
C PHE A 107 -1.75 5.67 -4.24
N ALA A 108 -1.17 5.02 -3.25
CA ALA A 108 -0.52 5.67 -2.12
C ALA A 108 0.74 4.90 -1.67
N LEU A 109 1.66 5.57 -1.00
CA LEU A 109 2.91 4.95 -0.55
C LEU A 109 2.75 4.39 0.87
N LEU A 110 3.34 3.23 1.13
CA LEU A 110 3.55 2.73 2.49
C LEU A 110 4.92 3.21 2.99
N VAL A 111 4.95 4.11 3.96
CA VAL A 111 6.18 4.84 4.34
C VAL A 111 6.63 4.59 5.78
N GLY A 112 5.83 3.90 6.58
CA GLY A 112 6.11 3.74 8.00
C GLY A 112 5.26 2.67 8.66
N GLN A 113 5.70 2.29 9.86
CA GLN A 113 4.89 1.52 10.80
C GLN A 113 5.13 2.07 12.21
N ILE A 114 4.04 2.24 12.95
CA ILE A 114 4.04 2.54 14.37
C ILE A 114 3.59 1.28 15.08
N GLN A 115 4.33 0.87 16.12
CA GLN A 115 3.96 -0.26 16.96
C GLN A 115 3.51 0.25 18.34
N GLY A 116 2.50 -0.40 18.91
CA GLY A 116 2.18 -0.23 20.32
C GLY A 116 3.23 -0.92 21.20
N GLU A 117 3.53 -0.36 22.36
CA GLU A 117 4.32 -1.07 23.37
C GLU A 117 3.57 -2.34 23.82
N PRO A 118 4.26 -3.47 24.05
CA PRO A 118 3.66 -4.59 24.76
C PRO A 118 3.17 -4.08 26.11
N ALA A 119 1.93 -4.40 26.51
CA ALA A 119 1.35 -3.88 27.74
C ALA A 119 2.20 -4.28 28.98
N SER A 120 3.08 -3.40 29.43
CA SER A 120 3.95 -3.63 30.58
C SER A 120 3.27 -3.14 31.87
N THR A 121 2.27 -3.86 32.40
CA THR A 121 1.72 -3.49 33.72
C THR A 121 1.13 -4.69 34.43
N GLY A 122 1.44 -4.86 35.72
CA GLY A 122 0.90 -5.88 36.64
C GLY A 122 -0.60 -5.74 36.97
N LEU A 123 -1.43 -5.56 35.95
CA LEU A 123 -2.88 -5.70 35.97
C LEU A 123 -3.25 -7.06 35.36
N PRO A 124 -4.39 -7.67 35.74
CA PRO A 124 -4.82 -8.95 35.18
C PRO A 124 -5.01 -8.85 33.67
N PRO A 125 -4.76 -9.95 32.93
CA PRO A 125 -4.72 -9.94 31.47
C PRO A 125 -6.05 -9.47 30.88
N ARG A 126 -5.99 -8.40 30.09
CA ARG A 126 -7.03 -8.00 29.13
C ARG A 126 -7.17 -9.09 28.05
N PRO A 127 -8.31 -9.17 27.33
CA PRO A 127 -8.55 -10.24 26.37
C PRO A 127 -7.33 -10.42 25.47
N ALA A 128 -6.88 -11.66 25.38
CA ALA A 128 -5.52 -12.04 25.01
C ALA A 128 -5.02 -11.26 23.79
N PRO A 129 -3.72 -10.90 23.75
CA PRO A 129 -3.09 -10.63 22.45
C PRO A 129 -3.47 -11.77 21.51
N ASN A 130 -3.56 -11.51 20.20
CA ASN A 130 -3.55 -12.61 19.23
C ASN A 130 -2.45 -13.61 19.64
N ALA A 131 -2.62 -14.91 19.32
CA ALA A 131 -1.86 -16.03 19.91
C ALA A 131 -0.31 -15.93 19.87
N GLN A 132 0.24 -14.85 19.30
CA GLN A 132 1.64 -14.48 19.17
C GLN A 132 2.12 -13.34 20.11
N GLY A 133 1.28 -12.69 20.92
CA GLY A 133 1.75 -11.64 21.85
C GLY A 133 2.07 -10.29 21.20
N ASN A 134 1.55 -10.02 20.00
CA ASN A 134 1.99 -8.90 19.18
C ASN A 134 1.32 -7.57 19.56
N SER A 135 2.09 -6.49 19.40
CA SER A 135 1.62 -5.10 19.35
C SER A 135 0.54 -4.91 18.28
N HIS A 136 -0.28 -3.86 18.39
CA HIS A 136 -1.27 -3.49 17.37
C HIS A 136 -0.66 -2.47 16.42
N PRO A 137 -0.03 -2.86 15.29
CA PRO A 137 0.65 -1.92 14.44
C PRO A 137 -0.35 -1.03 13.69
N LEU A 138 0.09 0.18 13.40
CA LEU A 138 -0.51 1.03 12.39
C LEU A 138 0.53 1.31 11.31
N TYR A 139 0.11 1.20 10.07
CA TYR A 139 0.93 1.53 8.92
C TYR A 139 0.71 2.98 8.53
N ALA A 140 1.80 3.69 8.29
CA ALA A 140 1.78 5.05 7.79
C ALA A 140 1.70 5.01 6.26
N VAL A 141 0.60 5.55 5.75
CA VAL A 141 0.33 5.69 4.32
C VAL A 141 0.52 7.15 3.96
N LEU A 142 1.32 7.42 2.94
CA LEU A 142 1.51 8.75 2.38
C LEU A 142 0.70 8.86 1.09
N ASP A 143 -0.37 9.62 1.17
CA ASP A 143 -1.28 9.94 0.08
C ASP A 143 -0.73 11.11 -0.76
N THR A 144 -1.09 11.14 -2.04
CA THR A 144 -0.74 12.24 -2.95
C THR A 144 -1.52 13.53 -2.66
N TYR A 145 -2.66 13.43 -1.97
CA TYR A 145 -3.48 14.57 -1.59
C TYR A 145 -3.13 15.09 -0.19
N PRO A 146 -2.58 16.31 -0.08
CA PRO A 146 -2.04 16.81 1.19
C PRO A 146 -3.11 17.14 2.24
N HIS A 147 -4.40 17.14 1.88
CA HIS A 147 -5.47 17.46 2.82
C HIS A 147 -5.86 16.28 3.72
N PHE A 148 -5.45 15.05 3.39
CA PHE A 148 -5.67 13.88 4.25
C PHE A 148 -4.68 13.85 5.40
N GLY A 149 -5.17 13.51 6.60
CA GLY A 149 -4.34 13.32 7.79
C GLY A 149 -3.39 14.49 8.07
N TRP A 150 -2.09 14.19 8.20
CA TRP A 150 -1.01 15.14 8.43
C TRP A 150 -0.21 15.37 7.15
N HIS A 151 -0.68 16.26 6.26
CA HIS A 151 -0.04 16.56 4.97
C HIS A 151 0.04 15.34 4.03
N GLY A 152 -1.04 14.60 3.90
CA GLY A 152 -1.13 13.35 3.13
C GLY A 152 -0.75 12.11 3.92
N LEU A 153 -0.07 12.25 5.06
CA LEU A 153 0.27 11.12 5.92
C LEU A 153 -0.92 10.73 6.79
N HIS A 154 -1.36 9.47 6.72
CA HIS A 154 -2.40 8.94 7.59
C HIS A 154 -2.12 7.50 8.01
N LEU A 155 -2.77 7.06 9.08
CA LEU A 155 -2.49 5.76 9.70
C LEU A 155 -3.61 4.77 9.44
N GLN A 156 -3.24 3.54 9.07
CA GLN A 156 -4.18 2.47 8.75
C GLN A 156 -3.80 1.16 9.45
N PRO A 157 -4.76 0.44 10.06
CA PRO A 157 -4.47 -0.88 10.61
C PRO A 157 -4.27 -1.89 9.48
N PRO A 158 -3.51 -2.97 9.73
CA PRO A 158 -3.27 -4.03 8.74
C PRO A 158 -4.55 -4.59 8.12
N ALA A 159 -5.61 -4.78 8.92
CA ALA A 159 -6.88 -5.32 8.46
C ALA A 159 -7.58 -4.39 7.45
N ALA A 160 -7.55 -3.07 7.66
CA ALA A 160 -8.14 -2.10 6.74
C ALA A 160 -7.36 -2.06 5.42
N LEU A 161 -6.03 -2.04 5.49
CA LEU A 161 -5.18 -2.11 4.29
C LEU A 161 -5.40 -3.41 3.52
N ALA A 162 -5.48 -4.55 4.21
CA ALA A 162 -5.72 -5.83 3.57
C ALA A 162 -7.05 -5.86 2.82
N GLN A 163 -8.12 -5.36 3.43
CA GLN A 163 -9.42 -5.22 2.75
C GLN A 163 -9.36 -4.25 1.57
N ALA A 164 -8.67 -3.12 1.74
CA ALA A 164 -8.52 -2.11 0.70
C ALA A 164 -7.73 -2.64 -0.52
N LEU A 165 -6.73 -3.49 -0.31
CA LEU A 165 -5.97 -4.17 -1.36
C LEU A 165 -6.78 -5.31 -1.99
N GLN A 166 -7.50 -6.09 -1.20
CA GLN A 166 -8.27 -7.24 -1.67
C GLN A 166 -9.53 -6.84 -2.46
N ARG A 167 -10.18 -5.74 -2.08
CA ARG A 167 -11.42 -5.22 -2.69
C ARG A 167 -12.54 -6.27 -2.80
N PRO A 168 -12.94 -6.93 -1.70
CA PRO A 168 -13.77 -8.14 -1.73
C PRO A 168 -15.16 -7.98 -2.38
N GLN A 169 -15.67 -6.75 -2.57
CA GLN A 169 -16.98 -6.47 -3.17
C GLN A 169 -16.88 -5.89 -4.59
N GLN A 170 -15.68 -5.86 -5.17
CA GLN A 170 -15.45 -5.32 -6.51
C GLN A 170 -14.96 -6.41 -7.46
N PRO A 171 -15.24 -6.31 -8.76
CA PRO A 171 -14.69 -7.22 -9.76
C PRO A 171 -13.20 -6.97 -10.01
N THR A 172 -12.71 -5.77 -9.70
CA THR A 172 -11.31 -5.36 -9.83
C THR A 172 -10.51 -5.68 -8.57
N GLN A 173 -9.21 -5.88 -8.74
CA GLN A 173 -8.28 -6.16 -7.66
C GLN A 173 -7.35 -4.97 -7.39
N GLY A 174 -6.83 -4.90 -6.17
CA GLY A 174 -5.69 -4.07 -5.84
C GLY A 174 -4.41 -4.88 -5.73
N GLY A 175 -3.35 -4.23 -5.30
CA GLY A 175 -2.07 -4.88 -5.03
C GLY A 175 -0.99 -3.89 -4.63
N ILE A 176 0.24 -4.39 -4.55
CA ILE A 176 1.41 -3.59 -4.19
C ILE A 176 2.40 -3.65 -5.33
N ALA A 177 2.86 -2.51 -5.83
CA ALA A 177 4.00 -2.44 -6.74
C ALA A 177 5.22 -1.99 -5.93
N MET A 178 6.23 -2.85 -5.84
CA MET A 178 7.48 -2.52 -5.16
C MET A 178 8.37 -1.72 -6.09
N PHE A 179 8.56 -0.44 -5.80
CA PHE A 179 9.56 0.38 -6.47
C PHE A 179 10.94 0.07 -5.91
N VAL A 180 11.87 -0.35 -6.76
CA VAL A 180 13.23 -0.75 -6.34
C VAL A 180 14.24 -0.49 -7.45
N ALA A 181 15.52 -0.34 -7.09
CA ALA A 181 16.59 -0.37 -8.09
C ALA A 181 16.61 -1.73 -8.81
N THR A 182 16.75 -1.70 -10.13
CA THR A 182 16.62 -2.89 -10.98
C THR A 182 17.61 -4.00 -10.60
N GLU A 183 18.77 -3.65 -10.06
CA GLU A 183 19.78 -4.62 -9.61
C GLU A 183 19.32 -5.52 -8.45
N PHE A 184 18.33 -5.08 -7.64
CA PHE A 184 17.77 -5.85 -6.53
C PHE A 184 16.49 -6.60 -6.90
N GLN A 185 15.99 -6.43 -8.13
CA GLN A 185 14.76 -7.07 -8.59
C GLN A 185 14.79 -8.60 -8.43
N PRO A 186 15.85 -9.33 -8.83
CA PRO A 186 15.87 -10.79 -8.70
C PRO A 186 15.75 -11.27 -7.24
N GLN A 187 16.43 -10.59 -6.31
CA GLN A 187 16.43 -10.91 -4.89
C GLN A 187 15.05 -10.62 -4.27
N LEU A 188 14.44 -9.48 -4.63
CA LEU A 188 13.10 -9.13 -4.18
C LEU A 188 12.07 -10.17 -4.64
N ILE A 189 12.10 -10.56 -5.92
CA ILE A 189 11.21 -11.60 -6.48
C ILE A 189 11.37 -12.91 -5.71
N ALA A 190 12.61 -13.37 -5.50
CA ALA A 190 12.86 -14.63 -4.81
C ALA A 190 12.30 -14.64 -3.38
N ILE A 191 12.48 -13.55 -2.61
CA ILE A 191 11.94 -13.45 -1.25
C ILE A 191 10.41 -13.36 -1.26
N ALA A 192 9.84 -12.58 -2.19
CA ALA A 192 8.39 -12.44 -2.31
C ALA A 192 7.72 -13.77 -2.64
N GLU A 193 8.25 -14.53 -3.60
CA GLU A 193 7.74 -15.86 -3.97
C GLU A 193 7.88 -16.87 -2.82
N GLN A 194 8.99 -16.86 -2.08
CA GLN A 194 9.15 -17.68 -0.87
C GLN A 194 8.13 -17.34 0.21
N ALA A 195 7.69 -16.09 0.27
CA ALA A 195 6.61 -15.63 1.15
C ALA A 195 5.20 -15.92 0.61
N GLY A 196 5.07 -16.59 -0.54
CA GLY A 196 3.79 -16.94 -1.17
C GLY A 196 3.12 -15.80 -1.93
N LEU A 197 3.86 -14.72 -2.24
CA LEU A 197 3.37 -13.64 -3.10
C LEU A 197 3.51 -14.03 -4.57
N GLN A 198 2.52 -13.65 -5.37
CA GLN A 198 2.56 -13.81 -6.82
C GLN A 198 3.14 -12.56 -7.47
N ILE A 199 4.05 -12.75 -8.43
CA ILE A 199 4.59 -11.66 -9.23
C ILE A 199 3.71 -11.45 -10.46
N ALA A 200 2.62 -10.71 -10.28
CA ALA A 200 1.64 -10.45 -11.33
C ALA A 200 1.01 -9.08 -11.14
N ALA A 201 0.82 -8.35 -12.23
CA ALA A 201 0.03 -7.13 -12.22
C ALA A 201 -1.45 -7.47 -11.99
N TRP A 202 -2.13 -6.64 -11.21
CA TRP A 202 -3.57 -6.76 -10.98
C TRP A 202 -4.36 -5.96 -12.02
N ASP A 203 -5.59 -6.41 -12.27
CA ASP A 203 -6.57 -5.63 -13.02
C ASP A 203 -7.30 -4.68 -12.07
N ASN A 204 -6.96 -3.40 -12.14
CA ASN A 204 -7.63 -2.34 -11.38
C ASN A 204 -8.78 -1.67 -12.16
N GLY A 205 -9.21 -2.26 -13.28
CA GLY A 205 -10.26 -1.72 -14.15
C GLY A 205 -9.81 -0.59 -15.07
N SER A 206 -8.51 -0.25 -15.07
CA SER A 206 -7.95 0.75 -15.99
C SER A 206 -7.47 0.10 -17.28
N PRO A 207 -7.61 0.76 -18.44
CA PRO A 207 -7.10 0.23 -19.70
C PRO A 207 -5.60 -0.08 -19.66
N VAL A 208 -5.21 -1.21 -20.24
CA VAL A 208 -3.80 -1.53 -20.46
C VAL A 208 -3.31 -0.65 -21.62
N PRO A 209 -2.22 0.13 -21.47
CA PRO A 209 -1.67 0.88 -22.58
C PRO A 209 -1.29 -0.09 -23.69
N VAL A 210 -1.83 0.15 -24.88
CA VAL A 210 -1.40 -0.55 -26.08
C VAL A 210 0.02 -0.06 -26.37
N SER A 211 1.00 -0.96 -26.43
CA SER A 211 2.36 -0.59 -26.84
C SER A 211 2.26 0.13 -28.18
N LEU A 212 2.64 1.42 -28.20
CA LEU A 212 2.86 2.14 -29.44
C LEU A 212 4.11 1.52 -30.05
N VAL A 213 3.90 0.68 -31.08
CA VAL A 213 4.95 0.12 -31.94
C VAL A 213 5.59 1.25 -32.74
#